data_AF-A0A8S4EIR1-F1
#
_entry.id   AF-A0A8S4EIR1-F1
#
_cell.length_a   1.000
_cell.length_b   1.000
_cell.length_c   1.000
_cell.angle_alpha   90.00
_cell.angle_beta   90.00
_cell.angle_gamma   90.00
#
_symmetry.space_group_name_H-M   'P 1'
#
loop_
_entity.id
_entity.type
_entity.pdbx_description
1 polymer ?
#
loop_
_entity_poly.entity_id
_entity_poly.type
_entity_poly.pdbx_seq_one_letter_code
_entity_poly.pdbx_strand_id
1 'polypeptide(L)'
;MTPTTKQLSTINDLHSINYDLDTVQIKYIVIISICWVAGAGVGFLPLLGWHAAAGDHPDCYFVEVMDYDYLLFLYLATIITPSLLLVLFYAHIYRVVVKQHELNIGD
;
A
#
# COMPACT_ATOMS: atom_id res chain seq x y z
N MET A 1 -16.38 -19.82 44.28
CA MET A 1 -15.25 -20.57 43.70
C MET A 1 -15.58 -20.87 42.24
N THR A 2 -15.29 -19.94 41.31
CA THR A 2 -15.52 -20.12 39.86
C THR A 2 -14.22 -19.88 39.08
N PRO A 3 -13.20 -20.75 39.22
CA PRO A 3 -11.91 -20.56 38.54
C PRO A 3 -11.95 -20.96 37.06
N THR A 4 -12.94 -21.74 36.63
CA THR A 4 -13.00 -22.38 35.32
C THR A 4 -13.50 -21.46 34.20
N THR A 5 -14.38 -20.49 34.49
CA THR A 5 -14.94 -19.58 33.46
C THR A 5 -13.97 -18.48 33.04
N LYS A 6 -13.17 -17.95 33.97
CA LYS A 6 -12.11 -16.96 33.66
C LYS A 6 -10.98 -17.56 32.83
N GLN A 7 -10.60 -18.81 33.11
CA GLN A 7 -9.58 -19.51 32.33
C GLN A 7 -10.05 -19.74 30.90
N LEU A 8 -11.30 -20.21 30.73
CA LEU A 8 -11.85 -20.48 29.41
C LEU A 8 -12.01 -19.21 28.55
N SER A 9 -12.41 -18.07 29.14
CA SER A 9 -12.46 -16.80 28.39
C SER A 9 -11.08 -16.35 27.94
N THR A 10 -10.08 -16.41 28.83
CA THR A 10 -8.69 -16.01 28.54
C THR A 10 -8.08 -16.85 27.41
N ILE A 11 -8.36 -18.15 27.36
CA ILE A 11 -7.88 -19.05 26.29
C ILE A 11 -8.55 -18.73 24.94
N ASN A 12 -9.87 -18.44 24.95
CA ASN A 12 -10.58 -18.02 23.74
C ASN A 12 -10.11 -16.64 23.23
N ASP A 13 -9.82 -15.70 24.14
CA ASP A 13 -9.29 -14.38 23.80
C ASP A 13 -7.87 -14.47 23.23
N LEU A 14 -7.02 -15.32 23.81
CA LEU A 14 -5.65 -15.58 23.31
C LEU A 14 -5.65 -16.23 21.92
N HIS A 15 -6.51 -17.23 21.70
CA HIS A 15 -6.70 -17.81 20.38
C HIS A 15 -7.30 -16.77 19.41
N SER A 16 -8.14 -15.87 19.93
CA SER A 16 -8.76 -14.82 19.14
C SER A 16 -7.75 -13.81 18.58
N ILE A 17 -6.84 -13.37 19.46
CA ILE A 17 -5.84 -12.37 19.11
C ILE A 17 -4.75 -12.97 18.23
N ASN A 18 -4.34 -14.23 18.46
CA ASN A 18 -3.37 -14.89 17.59
C ASN A 18 -3.92 -15.17 16.19
N TYR A 19 -5.21 -15.52 16.02
CA TYR A 19 -5.77 -15.69 14.69
C TYR A 19 -5.74 -14.38 13.89
N ASP A 20 -5.99 -13.25 14.56
CA ASP A 20 -6.09 -11.95 13.90
C ASP A 20 -4.70 -11.43 13.56
N LEU A 21 -3.74 -11.61 14.49
CA LEU A 21 -2.33 -11.28 14.26
C LEU A 21 -1.73 -12.12 13.12
N ASP A 22 -1.88 -13.44 13.10
CA ASP A 22 -1.34 -14.26 12.01
C ASP A 22 -1.96 -13.87 10.66
N THR A 23 -3.27 -13.59 10.64
CA THR A 23 -3.97 -13.16 9.42
C THR A 23 -3.50 -11.80 8.92
N VAL A 24 -3.30 -10.80 9.80
CA VAL A 24 -2.80 -9.48 9.38
C VAL A 24 -1.32 -9.52 9.01
N GLN A 25 -0.48 -10.28 9.72
CA GLN A 25 0.95 -10.41 9.41
C GLN A 25 1.17 -11.00 8.02
N ILE A 26 0.42 -12.05 7.65
CA ILE A 26 0.45 -12.61 6.30
C ILE A 26 0.02 -11.57 5.25
N LYS A 27 -1.04 -10.79 5.54
CA LYS A 27 -1.50 -9.71 4.63
C LYS A 27 -0.42 -8.66 4.39
N TYR A 28 0.30 -8.21 5.43
CA TYR A 28 1.36 -7.21 5.28
C TYR A 28 2.52 -7.74 4.44
N ILE A 29 2.96 -8.98 4.66
CA ILE A 29 4.03 -9.61 3.87
C ILE A 29 3.62 -9.70 2.39
N VAL A 30 2.37 -10.10 2.12
CA VAL A 30 1.83 -10.16 0.75
C VAL A 30 1.84 -8.77 0.11
N ILE A 31 1.32 -7.74 0.78
CA ILE A 31 1.30 -6.37 0.25
C ILE A 31 2.72 -5.87 -0.05
N ILE A 32 3.66 -6.05 0.89
CA ILE A 32 5.05 -5.63 0.72
C ILE A 32 5.68 -6.35 -0.48
N SER A 33 5.46 -7.66 -0.61
CA SER A 33 5.99 -8.43 -1.74
C SER A 33 5.43 -7.96 -3.08
N ILE A 34 4.13 -7.66 -3.15
CA ILE A 34 3.48 -7.11 -4.35
C ILE A 34 4.06 -5.73 -4.68
N CYS A 35 4.21 -4.85 -3.68
CA CYS A 35 4.82 -3.53 -3.88
C CYS A 35 6.26 -3.64 -4.41
N TRP A 36 7.05 -4.59 -3.91
CA TRP A 36 8.40 -4.84 -4.40
C TRP A 36 8.41 -5.35 -5.84
N VAL A 37 7.58 -6.35 -6.17
CA VAL A 37 7.50 -6.91 -7.52
C VAL A 37 6.96 -5.88 -8.51
N ALA A 38 5.96 -5.10 -8.12
CA ALA A 38 5.41 -4.02 -8.95
C ALA A 38 6.45 -2.90 -9.17
N GLY A 39 7.15 -2.47 -8.11
CA GLY A 39 8.22 -1.48 -8.21
C GLY A 39 9.38 -1.96 -9.08
N ALA A 40 9.80 -3.21 -8.91
CA ALA A 40 10.81 -3.84 -9.74
C ALA A 40 10.35 -3.95 -11.20
N GLY A 41 9.10 -4.38 -11.45
CA GLY A 41 8.54 -4.49 -12.79
C GLY A 41 8.47 -3.14 -13.51
N VAL A 42 7.94 -2.11 -12.85
CA VAL A 42 7.89 -0.75 -13.40
C VAL A 42 9.30 -0.21 -13.66
N GLY A 43 10.25 -0.45 -12.74
CA GLY A 43 11.65 -0.01 -12.89
C GLY A 43 12.48 -0.81 -13.90
N PHE A 44 12.15 -2.08 -14.17
CA PHE A 44 12.81 -2.91 -15.19
C PHE A 44 12.17 -2.83 -16.57
N LEU A 45 10.93 -2.34 -16.68
CA LEU A 45 10.27 -2.06 -17.96
C LEU A 45 11.13 -1.26 -18.97
N PRO A 46 11.88 -0.20 -18.59
CA PRO A 46 12.75 0.51 -19.52
C PRO A 46 13.90 -0.36 -20.07
N LEU A 47 14.33 -1.40 -19.35
CA LEU A 47 15.34 -2.35 -19.82
C LEU A 47 14.77 -3.43 -20.75
N LEU A 48 13.44 -3.62 -20.77
CA LEU A 48 12.75 -4.64 -21.56
C LEU A 48 12.29 -4.18 -22.95
N GLY A 49 12.66 -2.96 -23.38
CA GLY A 49 12.62 -2.58 -24.80
C GLY A 49 11.66 -1.46 -25.20
N TRP A 50 11.09 -0.69 -24.27
CA TRP A 50 10.43 0.59 -24.61
C TRP A 50 11.44 1.75 -24.54
N HIS A 51 12.56 1.59 -25.24
CA HIS A 51 13.55 2.65 -25.41
C HIS A 51 13.39 3.18 -26.84
N ALA A 52 13.18 4.49 -26.99
CA ALA A 52 13.32 5.14 -28.28
C ALA A 52 14.78 4.98 -28.72
N ALA A 53 15.04 4.46 -29.93
CA ALA A 53 16.41 4.24 -30.41
C ALA A 53 17.19 5.55 -30.29
N ALA A 54 18.12 5.61 -29.32
CA ALA A 54 18.98 6.77 -29.14
C ALA A 54 19.77 6.98 -30.43
N GLY A 55 19.52 8.10 -31.10
CA GLY A 55 20.44 8.64 -32.08
C GLY A 55 21.80 8.87 -31.43
N ASP A 56 22.84 8.97 -32.26
CA ASP A 56 24.28 8.99 -31.95
C ASP A 56 24.72 10.19 -31.07
N HIS A 57 24.11 10.35 -29.89
CA HIS A 57 24.28 11.48 -28.98
C HIS A 57 25.26 11.08 -27.86
N PRO A 58 26.40 11.78 -27.71
CA PRO A 58 27.47 11.43 -26.77
C PRO A 58 27.16 11.79 -25.30
N ASP A 59 25.97 12.32 -25.00
CA ASP A 59 25.62 12.82 -23.68
C ASP A 59 24.74 11.83 -22.91
N CYS A 60 25.21 11.41 -21.73
CA CYS A 60 24.47 10.49 -20.86
C CYS A 60 23.40 11.26 -20.05
N TYR A 61 22.32 11.66 -20.71
CA TYR A 61 21.15 12.23 -20.04
C TYR A 61 20.06 11.18 -19.85
N PHE A 62 19.59 11.04 -18.61
CA PHE A 62 18.51 10.12 -18.22
C PHE A 62 17.22 10.31 -19.05
N VAL A 63 16.96 11.53 -19.53
CA VAL A 63 15.79 11.89 -20.36
C VAL A 63 16.00 11.56 -21.85
N GLU A 64 17.25 11.40 -22.30
CA GLU A 64 17.58 10.96 -23.67
C GLU A 64 17.38 9.44 -23.82
N VAL A 65 17.56 8.70 -22.73
CA VAL A 65 17.44 7.24 -22.69
C VAL A 65 16.04 6.78 -22.25
N MET A 66 15.28 7.62 -21.55
CA MET A 66 13.92 7.32 -21.11
C MET A 66 12.88 8.27 -21.72
N ASP A 67 11.95 7.67 -22.47
CA ASP A 67 10.86 8.35 -23.18
C ASP A 67 9.93 9.16 -22.24
N TYR A 68 9.42 10.30 -22.70
CA TYR A 68 8.45 11.12 -21.97
C TYR A 68 7.15 10.36 -21.68
N ASP A 69 6.70 9.48 -22.57
CA ASP A 69 5.50 8.65 -22.35
C ASP A 69 5.70 7.66 -21.19
N TYR A 70 6.94 7.18 -20.99
CA TYR A 70 7.26 6.34 -19.84
C TYR A 70 7.25 7.15 -18.54
N LEU A 71 7.85 8.34 -18.53
CA LEU A 71 7.83 9.22 -17.35
C LEU A 71 6.39 9.56 -16.95
N LEU A 72 5.51 9.78 -17.93
CA LEU A 72 4.09 9.98 -17.71
C LEU A 72 3.41 8.73 -17.12
N PHE A 73 3.68 7.54 -17.67
CA PHE A 73 3.16 6.28 -17.11
C PHE A 73 3.63 6.07 -15.66
N LEU A 74 4.91 6.28 -15.37
CA LEU A 74 5.47 6.15 -14.02
C LEU A 74 4.81 7.14 -13.07
N TYR A 75 4.64 8.40 -13.49
CA TYR A 75 3.95 9.41 -12.71
C TYR A 75 2.50 9.01 -12.40
N LEU A 76 1.74 8.54 -13.39
CA LEU A 76 0.36 8.13 -13.17
C LEU A 76 0.25 6.87 -12.29
N ALA A 77 1.08 5.86 -12.56
CA ALA A 77 1.04 4.56 -11.88
C ALA A 77 1.57 4.62 -10.45
N THR A 78 2.66 5.37 -10.21
CA THR A 78 3.38 5.34 -8.91
C THR A 78 3.17 6.59 -8.06
N ILE A 79 2.68 7.69 -8.63
CA ILE A 79 2.46 8.93 -7.88
C ILE A 79 0.96 9.20 -7.78
N ILE A 80 0.24 9.25 -8.91
CA ILE A 80 -1.19 9.57 -8.90
C ILE A 80 -2.01 8.45 -8.24
N THR A 81 -1.79 7.20 -8.63
CA THR A 81 -2.54 6.05 -8.08
C THR A 81 -2.46 5.92 -6.55
N PRO A 82 -1.27 5.91 -5.91
CA PRO A 82 -1.21 5.85 -4.45
C PRO A 82 -1.72 7.13 -3.79
N SER A 83 -1.55 8.29 -4.41
CA SER A 83 -2.10 9.55 -3.87
C SER A 83 -3.63 9.50 -3.80
N LEU A 84 -4.30 9.02 -4.85
CA LEU A 84 -5.76 8.86 -4.86
C LEU A 84 -6.23 7.83 -3.84
N LEU A 85 -5.55 6.69 -3.72
CA LEU A 85 -5.87 5.69 -2.70
C LEU A 85 -5.77 6.29 -1.29
N LEU A 86 -4.69 7.00 -0.99
CA LEU A 86 -4.50 7.66 0.31
C LEU A 86 -5.62 8.68 0.58
N VAL A 87 -5.98 9.51 -0.39
CA VAL A 87 -7.06 10.51 -0.24
C VAL A 87 -8.40 9.84 0.05
N LEU A 88 -8.75 8.77 -0.67
CA LEU A 88 -10.00 8.04 -0.47
C LEU A 88 -10.06 7.37 0.91
N PHE A 89 -8.99 6.67 1.30
CA PHE A 89 -8.91 6.05 2.62
C PHE A 89 -8.93 7.07 3.74
N TYR A 90 -8.20 8.18 3.57
CA TYR A 90 -8.16 9.24 4.57
C TYR A 90 -9.52 9.93 4.72
N ALA A 91 -10.23 10.19 3.62
CA ALA A 91 -11.58 10.72 3.65
C ALA A 91 -12.56 9.76 4.34
N HIS A 92 -12.44 8.45 4.10
CA HIS A 92 -13.27 7.44 4.79
C HIS A 92 -13.01 7.46 6.31
N ILE A 93 -11.74 7.45 6.73
CA ILE A 93 -11.36 7.50 8.16
C ILE A 93 -11.89 8.79 8.80
N TYR A 94 -11.69 9.93 8.15
CA TYR A 94 -12.12 11.23 8.68
C TYR A 94 -13.63 11.29 8.89
N ARG A 95 -14.43 10.77 7.95
CA ARG A 95 -15.89 10.69 8.09
C ARG A 95 -16.32 9.87 9.30
N VAL A 96 -15.65 8.74 9.56
CA VAL A 96 -15.95 7.88 10.73
C VAL A 96 -15.59 8.62 12.02
N VAL A 97 -14.41 9.24 12.07
CA VAL A 97 -13.93 9.97 13.26
C VAL A 97 -14.84 11.15 13.61
N VAL A 98 -15.23 11.97 12.62
CA VAL A 98 -16.15 13.10 12.85
C VAL A 98 -17.49 12.63 13.39
N LYS A 99 -18.04 11.55 12.84
CA LYS A 99 -19.32 10.98 13.31
C LYS A 99 -19.25 10.49 14.76
N GLN A 100 -18.13 9.89 15.18
CA GLN A 100 -17.94 9.48 16.58
C GLN A 100 -17.77 10.68 17.52
N HIS A 101 -17.11 11.75 17.05
CA HIS A 101 -16.90 12.96 17.85
C HIS A 101 -18.20 13.75 18.09
N GLU A 102 -19.08 13.85 17.09
CA GLU A 102 -20.39 14.52 17.24
C GLU A 102 -21.36 13.75 18.16
N LEU A 103 -21.35 12.42 18.12
CA LEU A 103 -22.20 11.58 18.99
C LEU A 103 -21.78 11.64 20.47
N ASN A 104 -20.50 11.85 20.78
CA ASN A 104 -19.99 11.93 22.15
C ASN A 104 -20.20 13.29 22.85
N ILE A 105 -20.59 14.34 22.13
CA ILE A 105 -20.79 15.71 22.68
C ILE A 105 -22.27 16.00 23.01
N GLY A 106 -23.20 15.17 22.50
CA GLY A 106 -24.64 15.34 22.69
C GLY A 106 -25.25 14.60 23.89
N ASP A 107 -24.42 13.93 24.71
CA ASP A 107 -24.76 13.27 25.99
C ASP A 107 -24.08 14.04 27.15
#